data_AF-A0AAQ3X8D4-F1
#
_entry.id   AF-A0AAQ3X8D4-F1
#
_cell.length_a   1.000
_cell.length_b   1.000
_cell.length_c   1.000
_cell.angle_alpha   90.00
_cell.angle_beta   90.00
_cell.angle_gamma   90.00
#
_symmetry.space_group_name_H-M   'P 1'
#
loop_
_entity.id
_entity.type
_entity.pdbx_description
1 polymer ?
#
loop_
_entity_poly.entity_id
_entity_poly.type
_entity_poly.pdbx_seq_one_letter_code
_entity_poly.pdbx_strand_id
1 'polypeptide(L)'
;MGEKLEDHHVMKKILHVVSKRLKQVAVVIEMLTDLDVATIKELVGKLRVAEDVDNDEVKEVAESAGRLHLTEEQWEARRRQRNKEWACNGDA
;
A
#
# COMPACT_ATOMS: atom_id res chain seq x y z
N MET A 1 -7.95 20.55 -35.13
CA MET A 1 -6.86 21.43 -34.64
C MET A 1 -6.27 20.74 -33.44
N GLY A 2 -5.10 20.12 -33.58
CA GLY A 2 -4.41 19.47 -32.47
C GLY A 2 -3.51 20.49 -31.79
N GLU A 3 -3.98 21.09 -30.70
CA GLU A 3 -3.12 21.93 -29.86
C GLU A 3 -2.05 21.02 -29.26
N LYS A 4 -0.78 21.39 -29.46
CA LYS A 4 0.36 20.68 -28.89
C LYS A 4 0.34 20.95 -27.39
N LEU A 5 -0.26 20.05 -26.61
CA LEU A 5 -0.28 20.15 -25.16
C LEU A 5 1.16 20.22 -24.67
N GLU A 6 1.47 21.24 -23.87
CA GLU A 6 2.78 21.35 -23.26
C GLU A 6 2.95 20.24 -22.21
N ASP A 7 4.15 19.64 -22.15
CA ASP A 7 4.46 18.51 -21.28
C ASP A 7 4.16 18.84 -19.80
N HIS A 8 4.35 20.09 -19.38
CA HIS A 8 4.01 20.56 -18.03
C HIS A 8 2.52 20.32 -17.69
N HIS A 9 1.62 20.50 -18.65
CA HIS A 9 0.17 20.38 -18.45
C HIS A 9 -0.24 18.91 -18.36
N VAL A 10 0.41 18.06 -19.17
CA VAL A 10 0.26 16.60 -19.10
C VAL A 10 0.75 16.08 -17.74
N MET A 11 1.91 16.55 -17.28
CA MET A 11 2.49 16.14 -16.01
C MET A 11 1.62 16.52 -14.81
N LYS A 12 1.05 17.74 -14.79
CA LYS A 12 0.04 18.13 -13.80
C LYS A 12 -1.18 17.22 -13.85
N LYS A 13 -1.63 16.85 -15.04
CA LYS A 13 -2.78 15.94 -15.19
C LYS A 13 -2.46 14.55 -14.62
N ILE A 14 -1.28 14.01 -14.90
CA ILE A 14 -0.81 12.72 -14.37
C ILE A 14 -0.83 12.73 -12.83
N LEU A 15 -0.27 13.77 -12.21
CA LEU A 15 -0.25 13.91 -10.75
C LEU A 15 -1.64 14.06 -10.16
N HIS A 16 -2.58 14.67 -10.88
CA HIS A 16 -3.95 14.87 -10.39
C HIS A 16 -4.82 13.61 -10.49
N VAL A 17 -4.58 12.73 -11.47
CA VAL A 17 -5.38 11.51 -11.69
C VAL A 17 -4.88 10.29 -10.89
N VAL A 18 -3.82 10.45 -10.11
CA VAL A 18 -3.28 9.36 -9.28
C VAL A 18 -4.33 8.81 -8.31
N SER A 19 -4.18 7.52 -7.99
CA SER A 19 -5.01 6.86 -6.97
C SER A 19 -4.96 7.61 -5.64
N LYS A 20 -6.07 7.59 -4.88
CA LYS A 20 -6.17 8.25 -3.57
C LYS A 20 -5.04 7.86 -2.61
N ARG A 21 -4.56 6.62 -2.70
CA ARG A 21 -3.46 6.08 -1.87
C ARG A 21 -2.13 6.80 -2.11
N LEU A 22 -1.88 7.26 -3.33
CA LEU A 22 -0.62 7.91 -3.72
C LEU A 22 -0.73 9.45 -3.75
N LYS A 23 -1.84 10.04 -3.29
CA LYS A 23 -2.05 11.49 -3.36
C LYS A 23 -0.99 12.30 -2.64
N GLN A 24 -0.59 11.87 -1.44
CA GLN A 24 0.43 12.58 -0.67
C GLN A 24 1.79 12.50 -1.39
N VAL A 25 2.12 11.35 -1.97
CA VAL A 25 3.33 11.17 -2.78
C VAL A 25 3.29 12.09 -4.00
N ALA A 26 2.15 12.16 -4.71
CA ALA A 26 2.00 13.04 -5.86
C ALA A 26 2.15 14.53 -5.50
N VAL A 27 1.60 14.98 -4.38
CA VAL A 27 1.79 16.37 -3.89
C VAL A 27 3.27 16.67 -3.62
N VAL A 28 3.98 15.75 -2.98
CA VAL A 28 5.42 15.92 -2.71
C VAL A 28 6.23 15.91 -4.01
N ILE A 29 5.89 15.03 -4.96
CA ILE A 29 6.51 15.01 -6.28
C ILE A 29 6.28 16.34 -7.01
N GLU A 30 5.05 16.87 -6.98
CA GLU A 30 4.70 18.16 -7.57
C GLU A 30 5.50 19.31 -6.97
N MET A 31 5.67 19.31 -5.64
CA MET A 31 6.43 20.35 -4.94
C MET A 31 7.94 20.29 -5.18
N LEU A 32 8.50 19.10 -5.33
CA LEU A 32 9.95 18.88 -5.42
C LEU A 32 10.46 18.78 -6.87
N THR A 33 9.58 18.57 -7.84
CA THR A 33 9.94 18.40 -9.24
C THR A 33 9.63 19.67 -10.02
N ASP A 34 10.65 20.23 -10.69
CA ASP A 34 10.46 21.30 -11.66
C ASP A 34 9.78 20.73 -12.92
N LEU A 35 8.49 21.02 -13.08
CA LEU A 35 7.67 20.52 -14.18
C LEU A 35 7.98 21.18 -15.53
N ASP A 36 8.80 22.22 -15.57
CA ASP A 36 9.19 22.84 -16.84
C ASP A 36 10.39 22.13 -17.49
N VAL A 37 11.16 21.39 -16.68
CA VAL A 37 12.37 20.66 -17.11
C VAL A 37 12.20 19.15 -17.04
N ALA A 38 11.33 18.66 -16.15
CA ALA A 38 11.10 17.24 -15.96
C ALA A 38 10.47 16.57 -17.19
N THR A 39 10.75 15.28 -17.34
CA THR A 39 10.13 14.46 -18.39
C THR A 39 8.99 13.62 -17.83
N ILE A 40 7.98 13.35 -18.66
CA ILE A 40 6.86 12.45 -18.32
C ILE A 40 7.38 11.09 -17.83
N LYS A 41 8.44 10.57 -18.46
CA LYS A 41 9.04 9.28 -18.09
C LYS A 41 9.59 9.30 -16.67
N GLU A 42 10.27 10.36 -16.28
CA GLU A 42 10.80 10.51 -14.92
C GLU A 42 9.66 10.58 -13.90
N LEU A 43 8.62 11.36 -14.19
CA LEU A 43 7.45 11.51 -13.33
C LEU A 43 6.72 10.18 -13.10
N VAL A 44 6.44 9.45 -14.19
CA VAL A 44 5.81 8.13 -14.15
C VAL A 44 6.71 7.13 -13.43
N GLY A 45 8.04 7.21 -13.60
CA GLY A 45 9.00 6.38 -12.88
C GLY A 45 8.92 6.57 -11.35
N LYS A 46 8.88 7.82 -10.87
CA LYS A 46 8.72 8.13 -9.44
C LYS A 46 7.41 7.59 -8.86
N LEU A 47 6.30 7.74 -9.60
CA LEU A 47 5.00 7.21 -9.19
C LEU A 47 4.99 5.68 -9.15
N ARG A 48 5.63 5.03 -10.11
CA ARG A 48 5.74 3.56 -10.15
C ARG A 48 6.49 3.02 -8.94
N VAL A 49 7.61 3.63 -8.57
CA VAL A 49 8.38 3.23 -7.39
C VAL A 49 7.51 3.32 -6.13
N ALA A 50 6.71 4.37 -5.98
CA ALA A 50 5.81 4.52 -4.85
C ALA A 50 4.68 3.48 -4.84
N GLU A 51 4.15 3.14 -6.02
CA GLU A 51 3.13 2.10 -6.17
C GLU A 51 3.68 0.69 -5.84
N ASP A 52 4.91 0.39 -6.25
CA ASP A 52 5.55 -0.90 -5.96
C ASP A 52 5.76 -1.09 -4.45
N VAL A 53 6.23 -0.04 -3.74
CA VAL A 53 6.37 -0.07 -2.27
C VAL A 53 5.04 -0.29 -1.56
N ASP A 54 4.00 0.45 -1.95
CA ASP A 54 2.65 0.33 -1.38
C ASP A 54 2.01 -1.04 -1.66
N ASN A 55 2.34 -1.68 -2.79
CA ASN A 55 1.91 -3.03 -3.10
C ASN A 55 2.65 -4.09 -2.27
N ASP A 56 3.97 -3.92 -2.06
CA ASP A 56 4.74 -4.84 -1.24
C ASP A 56 4.30 -4.79 0.24
N GLU A 57 3.97 -3.62 0.78
CA GLU A 57 3.37 -3.51 2.12
C GLU A 57 2.05 -4.29 2.24
N VAL A 58 1.19 -4.24 1.22
CA VAL A 58 -0.06 -5.01 1.20
C VAL A 58 0.22 -6.51 1.18
N LYS A 59 1.22 -6.96 0.43
CA LYS A 59 1.63 -8.38 0.41
C LYS A 59 2.12 -8.83 1.78
N GLU A 60 3.00 -8.06 2.43
CA GLU A 60 3.51 -8.37 3.77
C GLU A 60 2.38 -8.52 4.80
N VAL A 61 1.40 -7.62 4.76
CA VAL A 61 0.22 -7.69 5.63
C VAL A 61 -0.63 -8.92 5.31
N ALA A 62 -0.86 -9.21 4.02
CA ALA A 62 -1.63 -10.38 3.59
C ALA A 62 -0.95 -11.70 4.01
N GLU A 63 0.38 -11.78 3.86
CA GLU A 63 1.15 -12.93 4.32
C GLU A 63 1.11 -13.08 5.84
N SER A 64 1.17 -11.97 6.58
CA SER A 64 1.10 -11.97 8.04
C SER A 64 -0.28 -12.36 8.56
N ALA A 65 -1.36 -11.98 7.86
CA ALA A 65 -2.74 -12.26 8.27
C ALA A 65 -3.10 -13.75 8.28
N GLY A 66 -2.36 -14.60 7.56
CA GLY A 66 -2.60 -16.05 7.47
C GLY A 66 -1.57 -16.94 8.18
N ARG A 67 -0.48 -16.38 8.73
CA ARG A 67 0.60 -17.16 9.34
C ARG A 67 0.36 -17.41 10.83
N LEU A 68 0.49 -18.67 11.24
CA LEU A 68 0.55 -19.04 12.65
C LEU A 68 1.94 -18.68 13.19
N HIS A 69 2.02 -17.64 14.03
CA HIS A 69 3.26 -17.23 14.71
C HIS A 69 3.59 -18.06 15.96
N LEU A 70 2.79 -19.07 16.27
CA LEU A 70 2.99 -19.97 17.41
C LEU A 70 3.56 -21.30 16.91
N THR A 71 4.43 -21.92 17.71
CA THR A 71 4.80 -23.32 17.49
C THR A 71 3.58 -24.22 17.68
N GLU A 72 3.63 -25.42 17.11
CA GLU A 72 2.56 -26.42 17.24
C GLU A 72 2.21 -26.66 18.72
N GLU A 73 3.22 -26.84 19.57
CA GLU A 73 3.05 -27.03 21.01
C GLU A 73 2.32 -25.85 21.68
N GLN A 74 2.70 -24.61 21.36
CA GLN A 74 2.08 -23.40 21.91
C GLN A 74 0.63 -23.28 21.45
N TRP A 75 0.36 -23.62 20.19
CA TRP A 75 -0.99 -23.56 19.64
C TRP A 75 -1.91 -24.62 20.26
N GLU A 76 -1.41 -25.84 20.44
CA GLU A 76 -2.16 -26.90 21.12
C GLU A 76 -2.43 -26.55 22.59
N ALA A 77 -1.45 -26.02 23.32
CA ALA A 77 -1.64 -25.57 24.70
C ALA A 77 -2.77 -24.54 24.80
N ARG A 78 -2.78 -23.54 23.91
CA ARG A 78 -3.83 -22.52 23.85
C ARG A 78 -5.19 -23.09 23.44
N ARG A 79 -5.24 -24.07 22.53
CA ARG A 79 -6.48 -24.75 22.13
C ARG A 79 -7.06 -25.56 23.30
N ARG A 80 -6.22 -26.30 24.02
CA ARG A 80 -6.63 -27.05 25.23
C ARG A 80 -7.14 -26.12 26.31
N GLN A 81 -6.51 -24.96 26.51
CA GLN A 81 -6.98 -23.95 27.45
C GLN A 81 -8.37 -23.42 27.08
N ARG A 82 -8.60 -23.00 25.82
CA ARG A 82 -9.93 -22.56 25.38
C ARG A 82 -11.00 -23.64 25.54
N ASN A 83 -10.65 -24.90 25.29
CA ASN A 83 -11.59 -26.01 25.45
C ASN A 83 -11.96 -26.24 26.92
N LYS A 84 -11.01 -26.04 27.84
CA LYS A 84 -11.26 -26.07 29.30
C LYS A 84 -12.12 -24.88 29.75
N GLU A 85 -11.82 -23.67 29.24
CA GLU A 85 -12.61 -22.47 29.54
C GLU A 85 -14.05 -22.59 29.02
N TRP A 86 -14.24 -23.15 27.82
CA TRP A 86 -15.57 -23.49 27.28
C TRP A 86 -16.29 -24.53 28.14
N ALA A 87 -15.61 -25.59 28.56
CA ALA A 87 -16.20 -26.63 29.41
C ALA A 87 -16.61 -26.10 30.78
N CYS A 88 -15.84 -25.17 31.39
CA CYS A 88 -16.21 -24.59 32.68
C CYS A 88 -17.30 -23.51 32.60
N ASN A 89 -17.50 -22.86 31.44
CA ASN A 89 -18.50 -21.79 31.28
C ASN A 89 -19.85 -22.30 30.72
N GLY A 90 -19.96 -23.58 30.34
CA GLY A 90 -21.18 -24.20 29.82
C GLY A 90 -22.11 -24.81 30.87
N ASP A 91 -21.71 -24.80 32.15
CA ASP A 91 -22.44 -25.37 33.30
C ASP A 91 -23.07 -24.28 34.20
N ALA A 92 -23.49 -23.13 33.63
CA ALA A 92 -24.17 -22.03 34.34
C ALA A 92 -25.54 -21.71 33.74
#